data_AF-A0A101GNQ4-F1
#
_entry.id   AF-A0A101GNQ4-F1
#
_cell.length_a   1.000
_cell.length_b   1.000
_cell.length_c   1.000
_cell.angle_alpha   90.00
_cell.angle_beta   90.00
_cell.angle_gamma   90.00
#
_symmetry.space_group_name_H-M   'P 1'
#
loop_
_entity.id
_entity.type
_entity.pdbx_description
1 polymer ?
#
loop_
_entity_poly.entity_id
_entity_poly.type
_entity_poly.pdbx_seq_one_letter_code
_entity_poly.pdbx_strand_id
1 'polypeptide(L)'
;FLRGKSLGMIFEKASTRTRVSFEVGMTDLGGHALFLNPQDMQLGRGEEIRDTARVLARYVDAVMIRAYKHATIEEFARYSTVPVVNGLSDSRHPCQVLADIMTLSERFGDLHGLKLAWVGDGNNVCNSWVLSAALTGMEIAVASPPRYQPGDAVISKARAAGGRVSVVADPAEAVRDADVLYTDIWVSMGNEQERAERLRALKGYTIDSRLLAQASPDALVMHCLPAHRGEEITDEVLEGPQSIVWDQAENRLHAQKALLVRLVAGGMQAAECEGGER
;
A
#
# COMPACT_ATOMS: atom_id res chain seq x y z
N PHE A 1 9.15 19.13 12.09
CA PHE A 1 9.98 18.67 10.95
C PHE A 1 9.70 19.47 9.68
N LEU A 2 8.45 19.77 9.36
CA LEU A 2 8.03 20.39 8.10
C LEU A 2 7.30 21.73 8.33
N ARG A 3 7.78 22.55 9.29
CA ARG A 3 7.14 23.83 9.62
C ARG A 3 7.06 24.73 8.38
N GLY A 4 5.85 25.18 8.05
CA GLY A 4 5.60 26.08 6.92
C GLY A 4 5.70 25.41 5.54
N LYS A 5 5.78 24.08 5.49
CA LYS A 5 5.76 23.31 4.24
C LYS A 5 4.33 23.00 3.81
N SER A 6 4.12 22.87 2.51
CA SER A 6 2.80 22.59 1.91
C SER A 6 2.80 21.28 1.12
N LEU A 7 1.77 20.45 1.32
CA LEU A 7 1.52 19.22 0.56
C LEU A 7 0.26 19.40 -0.31
N GLY A 8 0.40 19.36 -1.64
CA GLY A 8 -0.75 19.28 -2.54
C GLY A 8 -1.27 17.83 -2.63
N MET A 9 -2.55 17.59 -2.38
CA MET A 9 -3.14 16.24 -2.43
C MET A 9 -4.21 16.14 -3.52
N ILE A 10 -3.89 15.47 -4.62
CA ILE A 10 -4.78 15.29 -5.78
C ILE A 10 -5.48 13.94 -5.69
N PHE A 11 -6.81 13.91 -5.79
CA PHE A 11 -7.61 12.68 -5.63
C PHE A 11 -8.56 12.41 -6.82
N GLU A 12 -8.14 11.68 -7.84
CA GLU A 12 -9.01 11.28 -8.96
C GLU A 12 -10.22 10.41 -8.53
N LYS A 13 -10.05 9.68 -7.42
CA LYS A 13 -11.14 8.99 -6.70
C LYS A 13 -11.01 9.30 -5.21
N ALA A 14 -12.12 9.42 -4.51
CA ALA A 14 -12.15 9.70 -3.07
C ALA A 14 -11.57 8.53 -2.24
N SER A 15 -10.86 8.85 -1.16
CA SER A 15 -10.44 7.91 -0.12
C SER A 15 -10.26 8.64 1.21
N THR A 16 -11.19 8.44 2.13
CA THR A 16 -11.14 9.06 3.47
C THR A 16 -9.88 8.66 4.22
N ARG A 17 -9.53 7.36 4.22
CA ARG A 17 -8.35 6.84 4.96
C ARG A 17 -7.06 7.44 4.43
N THR A 18 -6.88 7.51 3.11
CA THR A 18 -5.69 8.14 2.52
C THR A 18 -5.66 9.65 2.78
N ARG A 19 -6.79 10.35 2.64
CA ARG A 19 -6.85 11.79 2.92
C ARG A 19 -6.48 12.09 4.37
N VAL A 20 -7.17 11.47 5.32
CA VAL A 20 -6.99 11.77 6.74
C VAL A 20 -5.59 11.41 7.21
N SER A 21 -5.04 10.27 6.80
CA SER A 21 -3.67 9.88 7.18
C SER A 21 -2.59 10.86 6.70
N PHE A 22 -2.67 11.34 5.44
CA PHE A 22 -1.73 12.35 4.93
C PHE A 22 -1.98 13.74 5.54
N GLU A 23 -3.23 14.16 5.70
CA GLU A 23 -3.60 15.50 6.18
C GLU A 23 -3.22 15.68 7.66
N VAL A 24 -3.56 14.70 8.51
CA VAL A 24 -3.12 14.66 9.92
C VAL A 24 -1.60 14.53 9.99
N GLY A 25 -0.99 13.65 9.19
CA GLY A 25 0.45 13.47 9.17
C GLY A 25 1.22 14.74 8.83
N MET A 26 0.77 15.50 7.82
CA MET A 26 1.37 16.77 7.46
C MET A 26 1.19 17.83 8.57
N THR A 27 0.01 17.86 9.19
CA THR A 27 -0.31 18.76 10.31
C THR A 27 0.60 18.50 11.51
N ASP A 28 0.75 17.24 11.92
CA ASP A 28 1.63 16.83 13.02
C ASP A 28 3.09 17.23 12.80
N LEU A 29 3.54 17.22 11.54
CA LEU A 29 4.91 17.59 11.20
C LEU A 29 5.12 19.12 11.19
N GLY A 30 4.06 19.91 11.36
CA GLY A 30 4.03 21.37 11.35
C GLY A 30 3.75 21.99 9.98
N GLY A 31 3.39 21.17 9.01
CA GLY A 31 3.06 21.60 7.65
C GLY A 31 1.55 21.80 7.44
N HIS A 32 1.18 22.08 6.19
CA HIS A 32 -0.20 22.21 5.76
C HIS A 32 -0.46 21.32 4.55
N ALA A 33 -1.64 20.70 4.46
CA ALA A 33 -2.03 19.88 3.32
C ALA A 33 -3.26 20.48 2.63
N LEU A 34 -3.18 20.62 1.31
CA LEU A 34 -4.25 21.11 0.46
C LEU A 34 -4.97 19.92 -0.17
N PHE A 35 -6.26 19.76 0.13
CA PHE A 35 -7.09 18.77 -0.55
C PHE A 35 -7.59 19.34 -1.89
N LEU A 36 -7.15 18.73 -2.99
CA LEU A 36 -7.46 19.14 -4.35
C LEU A 36 -8.36 18.08 -5.01
N ASN A 37 -9.66 18.36 -5.01
CA ASN A 37 -10.68 17.50 -5.62
C ASN A 37 -10.73 17.75 -7.14
N PRO A 38 -10.71 16.73 -8.00
CA PRO A 38 -10.82 16.87 -9.45
C PRO A 38 -12.07 17.60 -9.94
N GLN A 39 -13.15 17.61 -9.14
CA GLN A 39 -14.33 18.42 -9.47
C GLN A 39 -14.05 19.93 -9.36
N ASP A 40 -13.09 20.30 -8.52
CA ASP A 40 -12.66 21.67 -8.26
C ASP A 40 -11.38 22.03 -9.04
N MET A 41 -10.73 21.05 -9.69
CA MET A 41 -9.51 21.22 -10.49
C MET A 41 -9.81 21.15 -12.00
N GLN A 42 -8.96 21.81 -12.79
CA GLN A 42 -8.99 21.72 -14.26
C GLN A 42 -8.18 20.54 -14.82
N LEU A 43 -7.57 19.73 -13.95
CA LEU A 43 -6.71 18.60 -14.31
C LEU A 43 -7.49 17.62 -15.20
N GLY A 44 -7.11 17.50 -16.47
CA GLY A 44 -7.76 16.62 -17.46
C GLY A 44 -9.14 17.08 -17.96
N ARG A 45 -9.66 18.23 -17.49
CA ARG A 45 -10.92 18.85 -17.96
C ARG A 45 -10.71 20.15 -18.75
N GLY A 46 -9.49 20.67 -18.78
CA GLY A 46 -9.15 21.91 -19.49
C GLY A 46 -7.67 22.28 -19.46
N GLU A 47 -6.89 21.71 -18.53
CA GLU A 47 -5.44 21.94 -18.43
C GLU A 47 -4.65 20.61 -18.56
N GLU A 48 -3.55 20.66 -19.31
CA GLU A 48 -2.63 19.54 -19.49
C GLU A 48 -1.91 19.19 -18.18
N ILE A 49 -1.72 17.90 -17.88
CA ILE A 49 -1.05 17.43 -16.64
C ILE A 49 0.30 18.11 -16.42
N ARG A 50 1.07 18.29 -17.50
CA ARG A 50 2.39 18.95 -17.48
C ARG A 50 2.34 20.39 -16.98
N ASP A 51 1.27 21.12 -17.29
CA ASP A 51 1.13 22.53 -16.94
C ASP A 51 0.65 22.67 -15.49
N THR A 52 -0.32 21.85 -15.07
CA THR A 52 -0.70 21.74 -13.66
C THR A 52 0.50 21.34 -12.79
N ALA A 53 1.31 20.37 -13.22
CA ALA A 53 2.50 19.93 -12.48
C ALA A 53 3.51 21.06 -12.28
N ARG A 54 3.81 21.82 -13.34
CA ARG A 54 4.73 22.97 -13.29
C ARG A 54 4.22 24.07 -12.38
N VAL A 55 2.93 24.39 -12.46
CA VAL A 55 2.31 25.45 -11.65
C VAL A 55 2.26 25.03 -10.18
N LEU A 56 1.74 23.83 -9.88
CA LEU A 56 1.57 23.37 -8.51
C LEU A 56 2.93 23.26 -7.79
N ALA A 57 3.97 22.77 -8.47
CA ALA A 57 5.32 22.67 -7.92
C ALA A 57 5.98 24.03 -7.58
N ARG A 58 5.39 25.17 -7.98
CA ARG A 58 5.81 26.51 -7.52
C ARG A 58 5.16 26.93 -6.21
N TYR A 59 4.10 26.26 -5.79
CA TYR A 59 3.29 26.64 -4.61
C TYR A 59 3.47 25.68 -3.43
N VAL A 60 3.79 24.41 -3.70
CA VAL A 60 3.87 23.36 -2.68
C VAL A 60 5.27 22.74 -2.62
N ASP A 61 5.58 22.06 -1.53
CA ASP A 61 6.87 21.39 -1.31
C ASP A 61 6.85 19.89 -1.66
N ALA A 62 5.66 19.31 -1.81
CA ALA A 62 5.45 17.96 -2.35
C ALA A 62 4.02 17.82 -2.88
N VAL A 63 3.80 16.82 -3.73
CA VAL A 63 2.48 16.45 -4.24
C VAL A 63 2.22 14.98 -3.95
N MET A 64 1.07 14.66 -3.37
CA MET A 64 0.56 13.28 -3.30
C MET A 64 -0.59 13.13 -4.29
N ILE A 65 -0.53 12.08 -5.11
CA ILE A 65 -1.53 11.81 -6.14
C ILE A 65 -2.13 10.43 -5.89
N ARG A 66 -3.47 10.40 -5.83
CA ARG A 66 -4.26 9.19 -5.96
C ARG A 66 -4.94 9.19 -7.32
N ALA A 67 -4.45 8.35 -8.23
CA ALA A 67 -4.87 8.33 -9.63
C ALA A 67 -5.53 7.00 -10.00
N TYR A 68 -6.36 7.00 -11.04
CA TYR A 68 -6.83 5.78 -11.68
C TYR A 68 -5.68 5.09 -12.43
N LYS A 69 -4.80 5.85 -13.07
CA LYS A 69 -3.71 5.32 -13.91
C LYS A 69 -2.35 5.70 -13.36
N HIS A 70 -1.45 4.72 -13.25
CA HIS A 70 -0.07 4.99 -12.85
C HIS A 70 0.64 5.97 -13.80
N ALA A 71 0.33 5.91 -15.09
CA ALA A 71 0.87 6.81 -16.10
C ALA A 71 0.60 8.29 -15.79
N THR A 72 -0.55 8.63 -15.19
CA THR A 72 -0.84 10.00 -14.75
C THR A 72 0.17 10.49 -13.71
N ILE A 73 0.53 9.63 -12.76
CA ILE A 73 1.50 9.94 -11.71
C ILE A 73 2.90 10.09 -12.32
N GLU A 74 3.29 9.20 -13.24
CA GLU A 74 4.58 9.27 -13.93
C GLU A 74 4.70 10.52 -14.81
N GLU A 75 3.64 10.90 -15.51
CA GLU A 75 3.61 12.14 -16.30
C GLU A 75 3.71 13.37 -15.40
N PHE A 76 2.91 13.45 -14.33
CA PHE A 76 3.00 14.55 -13.38
C PHE A 76 4.41 14.66 -12.78
N ALA A 77 4.99 13.53 -12.37
CA ALA A 77 6.34 13.48 -11.81
C ALA A 77 7.43 13.93 -12.80
N ARG A 78 7.26 13.68 -14.12
CA ARG A 78 8.20 14.13 -15.15
C ARG A 78 8.31 15.66 -15.24
N TYR A 79 7.24 16.38 -14.91
CA TYR A 79 7.16 17.84 -15.04
C TYR A 79 7.14 18.59 -13.70
N SER A 80 7.07 17.87 -12.58
CA SER A 80 7.14 18.44 -11.23
C SER A 80 8.58 18.68 -10.81
N THR A 81 8.86 19.86 -10.25
CA THR A 81 10.16 20.16 -9.61
C THR A 81 10.21 19.78 -8.13
N VAL A 82 9.10 19.28 -7.57
CA VAL A 82 9.00 18.81 -6.18
C VAL A 82 8.63 17.32 -6.14
N PRO A 83 8.90 16.60 -5.03
CA PRO A 83 8.59 15.17 -4.90
C PRO A 83 7.12 14.85 -5.16
N VAL A 84 6.88 13.76 -5.91
CA VAL A 84 5.54 13.23 -6.19
C VAL A 84 5.39 11.87 -5.52
N VAL A 85 4.37 11.75 -4.66
CA VAL A 85 4.04 10.55 -3.89
C VAL A 85 2.86 9.84 -4.53
N ASN A 86 3.03 8.56 -4.87
CA ASN A 86 1.92 7.71 -5.26
C ASN A 86 1.10 7.31 -4.02
N GLY A 87 -0.04 7.99 -3.81
CA GLY A 87 -1.00 7.65 -2.78
C GLY A 87 -1.76 6.36 -3.08
N LEU A 88 -2.07 6.10 -4.36
CA LEU A 88 -2.58 4.84 -4.93
C LEU A 88 -2.72 5.01 -6.46
N SER A 89 -2.41 3.97 -7.23
CA SER A 89 -2.73 3.83 -8.66
C SER A 89 -3.32 2.45 -8.97
N ASP A 90 -3.82 2.21 -10.20
CA ASP A 90 -4.24 0.88 -10.67
C ASP A 90 -3.14 -0.18 -10.56
N SER A 91 -1.88 0.21 -10.66
CA SER A 91 -0.74 -0.73 -10.61
C SER A 91 -0.08 -0.90 -9.24
N ARG A 92 -0.08 0.12 -8.36
CA ARG A 92 0.71 0.12 -7.12
C ARG A 92 0.06 0.92 -5.99
N HIS A 93 0.31 0.50 -4.76
CA HIS A 93 -0.07 1.19 -3.53
C HIS A 93 1.09 1.19 -2.51
N PRO A 94 2.21 1.88 -2.80
CA PRO A 94 3.44 1.76 -2.01
C PRO A 94 3.28 2.28 -0.57
N CYS A 95 2.47 3.32 -0.36
CA CYS A 95 2.25 3.86 0.99
C CYS A 95 1.52 2.88 1.92
N GLN A 96 0.72 1.94 1.36
CA GLN A 96 0.10 0.88 2.15
C GLN A 96 1.17 -0.12 2.60
N VAL A 97 1.97 -0.63 1.65
CA VAL A 97 3.02 -1.62 1.98
C VAL A 97 4.09 -1.05 2.92
N LEU A 98 4.40 0.25 2.88
CA LEU A 98 5.27 0.88 3.89
C LEU A 98 4.67 0.79 5.30
N ALA A 99 3.37 1.02 5.45
CA ALA A 99 2.67 0.87 6.73
C ALA A 99 2.61 -0.60 7.15
N ASP A 100 2.41 -1.50 6.19
CA ASP A 100 2.36 -2.92 6.48
C ASP A 100 3.71 -3.43 6.98
N ILE A 101 4.81 -3.07 6.28
CA ILE A 101 6.18 -3.39 6.69
C ILE A 101 6.49 -2.82 8.07
N MET A 102 6.08 -1.57 8.36
CA MET A 102 6.24 -0.98 9.69
C MET A 102 5.53 -1.82 10.75
N THR A 103 4.27 -2.18 10.49
CA THR A 103 3.46 -3.00 11.41
C THR A 103 4.09 -4.37 11.64
N LEU A 104 4.55 -5.04 10.59
CA LEU A 104 5.22 -6.33 10.74
C LEU A 104 6.56 -6.19 11.48
N SER A 105 7.32 -5.12 11.25
CA SER A 105 8.58 -4.88 11.94
C SER A 105 8.36 -4.64 13.44
N GLU A 106 7.25 -3.98 13.82
CA GLU A 106 6.86 -3.83 15.22
C GLU A 106 6.49 -5.16 15.89
N ARG A 107 5.97 -6.12 15.11
CA ARG A 107 5.53 -7.43 15.60
C ARG A 107 6.66 -8.46 15.65
N PHE A 108 7.50 -8.52 14.62
CA PHE A 108 8.52 -9.55 14.45
C PHE A 108 9.96 -9.04 14.65
N GLY A 109 10.19 -7.73 14.62
CA GLY A 109 11.53 -7.15 14.57
C GLY A 109 12.14 -7.28 13.18
N ASP A 110 12.76 -8.43 12.90
CA ASP A 110 13.36 -8.73 11.59
C ASP A 110 12.35 -9.49 10.71
N LEU A 111 12.22 -9.04 9.45
CA LEU A 111 11.34 -9.66 8.47
C LEU A 111 12.05 -10.69 7.59
N HIS A 112 13.38 -10.75 7.66
CA HIS A 112 14.15 -11.65 6.80
C HIS A 112 13.80 -13.12 7.07
N GLY A 113 13.38 -13.82 6.02
CA GLY A 113 13.03 -15.24 6.10
C GLY A 113 11.57 -15.52 6.44
N LEU A 114 10.81 -14.51 6.89
CA LEU A 114 9.38 -14.66 7.12
C LEU A 114 8.62 -14.88 5.81
N LYS A 115 7.49 -15.58 5.88
CA LYS A 115 6.63 -15.87 4.74
C LYS A 115 5.31 -15.11 4.85
N LEU A 116 5.01 -14.30 3.84
CA LEU A 116 3.70 -13.67 3.63
C LEU A 116 2.93 -14.40 2.53
N ALA A 117 1.74 -14.88 2.88
CA ALA A 117 0.79 -15.47 1.97
C ALA A 117 -0.26 -14.42 1.55
N TRP A 118 -0.21 -14.00 0.29
CA TRP A 118 -1.27 -13.21 -0.33
C TRP A 118 -2.35 -14.13 -0.87
N VAL A 119 -3.61 -13.90 -0.51
CA VAL A 119 -4.75 -14.70 -0.96
C VAL A 119 -5.78 -13.79 -1.63
N GLY A 120 -5.99 -13.93 -2.94
CA GLY A 120 -7.01 -13.18 -3.67
C GLY A 120 -6.53 -12.55 -4.98
N ASP A 121 -7.11 -11.42 -5.36
CA ASP A 121 -6.82 -10.70 -6.61
C ASP A 121 -5.39 -10.13 -6.63
N GLY A 122 -4.67 -10.29 -7.74
CA GLY A 122 -3.33 -9.76 -8.00
C GLY A 122 -3.33 -8.25 -8.29
N ASN A 123 -3.92 -7.47 -7.38
CA ASN A 123 -4.16 -6.05 -7.55
C ASN A 123 -2.93 -5.17 -7.25
N ASN A 124 -3.14 -3.87 -7.14
CA ASN A 124 -2.10 -2.88 -6.85
C ASN A 124 -1.36 -3.09 -5.51
N VAL A 125 -2.05 -3.55 -4.47
CA VAL A 125 -1.45 -3.87 -3.17
C VAL A 125 -0.64 -5.17 -3.30
N CYS A 126 -1.19 -6.21 -3.94
CA CYS A 126 -0.46 -7.44 -4.26
C CYS A 126 0.85 -7.15 -5.00
N ASN A 127 0.78 -6.35 -6.07
CA ASN A 127 1.95 -5.96 -6.84
C ASN A 127 2.99 -5.22 -5.99
N SER A 128 2.54 -4.41 -5.04
CA SER A 128 3.44 -3.67 -4.15
C SER A 128 4.12 -4.59 -3.15
N TRP A 129 3.41 -5.59 -2.62
CA TRP A 129 3.98 -6.65 -1.79
C TRP A 129 4.99 -7.51 -2.55
N VAL A 130 4.66 -7.95 -3.76
CA VAL A 130 5.57 -8.71 -4.63
C VAL A 130 6.87 -7.94 -4.87
N LEU A 131 6.80 -6.64 -5.15
CA LEU A 131 7.98 -5.80 -5.34
C LEU A 131 8.78 -5.56 -4.05
N SER A 132 8.13 -5.65 -2.89
CA SER A 132 8.78 -5.46 -1.59
C SER A 132 9.59 -6.68 -1.13
N ALA A 133 9.35 -7.87 -1.72
CA ALA A 133 10.03 -9.12 -1.33
C ALA A 133 11.56 -8.98 -1.26
N ALA A 134 12.15 -8.34 -2.27
CA ALA A 134 13.59 -8.10 -2.34
C ALA A 134 14.09 -7.09 -1.30
N LEU A 135 13.23 -6.17 -0.87
CA LEU A 135 13.57 -5.10 0.09
C LEU A 135 13.47 -5.59 1.53
N THR A 136 12.52 -6.46 1.83
CA THR A 136 12.26 -6.97 3.17
C THR A 136 13.01 -8.27 3.47
N GLY A 137 13.43 -9.00 2.43
CA GLY A 137 13.98 -10.35 2.59
C GLY A 137 12.93 -11.40 2.96
N MET A 138 11.65 -11.06 2.87
CA MET A 138 10.54 -12.00 3.05
C MET A 138 10.35 -12.89 1.82
N GLU A 139 9.76 -14.07 2.04
CA GLU A 139 9.13 -14.85 0.98
C GLU A 139 7.69 -14.39 0.78
N ILE A 140 7.28 -14.15 -0.47
CA ILE A 140 5.91 -13.79 -0.83
C ILE A 140 5.30 -14.92 -1.66
N ALA A 141 4.29 -15.59 -1.12
CA ALA A 141 3.52 -16.62 -1.81
C ALA A 141 2.14 -16.07 -2.19
N VAL A 142 1.83 -16.01 -3.49
CA VAL A 142 0.58 -15.46 -4.00
C VAL A 142 -0.35 -16.59 -4.42
N ALA A 143 -1.44 -16.81 -3.69
CA ALA A 143 -2.57 -17.60 -4.14
C ALA A 143 -3.57 -16.72 -4.89
N SER A 144 -3.65 -16.92 -6.21
CA SER A 144 -4.61 -16.22 -7.06
C SER A 144 -5.04 -17.09 -8.25
N PRO A 145 -6.31 -17.01 -8.70
CA PRO A 145 -6.73 -17.70 -9.92
C PRO A 145 -5.90 -17.19 -11.11
N PRO A 146 -5.59 -18.04 -12.11
CA PRO A 146 -4.69 -17.69 -13.22
C PRO A 146 -5.01 -16.37 -13.93
N ARG A 147 -6.30 -16.05 -14.11
CA ARG A 147 -6.74 -14.80 -14.77
C ARG A 147 -6.50 -13.54 -13.93
N TYR A 148 -6.37 -13.68 -12.61
CA TYR A 148 -6.28 -12.58 -11.67
C TYR A 148 -4.90 -12.49 -11.00
N GLN A 149 -3.91 -13.25 -11.47
CA GLN A 149 -2.55 -13.20 -10.92
C GLN A 149 -1.87 -11.84 -11.16
N PRO A 150 -0.91 -11.45 -10.30
CA PRO A 150 -0.08 -10.28 -10.56
C PRO A 150 0.67 -10.45 -11.89
N GLY A 151 0.83 -9.37 -12.64
CA GLY A 151 1.42 -9.44 -13.98
C GLY A 151 2.87 -9.94 -13.98
N ASP A 152 3.24 -10.71 -15.01
CA ASP A 152 4.57 -11.33 -15.15
C ASP A 152 5.74 -10.33 -15.02
N ALA A 153 5.54 -9.09 -15.48
CA ALA A 153 6.54 -8.04 -15.38
C ALA A 153 6.86 -7.66 -13.92
N VAL A 154 5.85 -7.69 -13.04
CA VAL A 154 6.02 -7.38 -11.60
C VAL A 154 6.78 -8.52 -10.91
N ILE A 155 6.40 -9.76 -11.18
CA ILE A 155 7.06 -10.95 -10.64
C ILE A 155 8.51 -11.02 -11.12
N SER A 156 8.73 -10.85 -12.42
CA SER A 156 10.08 -10.89 -13.02
C SER A 156 10.97 -9.80 -12.44
N LYS A 157 10.42 -8.59 -12.24
CA LYS A 157 11.14 -7.48 -11.60
C LYS A 157 11.52 -7.80 -10.16
N ALA A 158 10.61 -8.37 -9.37
CA ALA A 158 10.89 -8.76 -7.99
C ALA A 158 11.99 -9.83 -7.91
N ARG A 159 11.90 -10.88 -8.74
CA ARG A 159 12.90 -11.95 -8.81
C ARG A 159 14.26 -11.45 -9.27
N ALA A 160 14.30 -10.57 -10.28
CA ALA A 160 15.54 -9.95 -10.75
C ALA A 160 16.22 -9.09 -9.68
N ALA A 161 15.45 -8.53 -8.73
CA ALA A 161 15.95 -7.81 -7.58
C ALA A 161 16.37 -8.72 -6.40
N GLY A 162 16.24 -10.05 -6.53
CA GLY A 162 16.57 -11.02 -5.48
C GLY A 162 15.39 -11.42 -4.57
N GLY A 163 14.15 -11.00 -4.89
CA GLY A 163 12.96 -11.35 -4.12
C GLY A 163 12.53 -12.81 -4.31
N ARG A 164 12.13 -13.46 -3.20
CA ARG A 164 11.57 -14.82 -3.21
C ARG A 164 10.05 -14.74 -3.41
N VAL A 165 9.60 -15.04 -4.63
CA VAL A 165 8.18 -14.92 -5.00
C VAL A 165 7.69 -16.19 -5.70
N SER A 166 6.63 -16.79 -5.16
CA SER A 166 5.88 -17.91 -5.75
C SER A 166 4.44 -17.49 -6.07
N VAL A 167 3.87 -18.07 -7.11
CA VAL A 167 2.46 -17.87 -7.47
C VAL A 167 1.84 -19.25 -7.64
N VAL A 168 0.76 -19.49 -6.90
CA VAL A 168 0.07 -20.77 -6.82
C VAL A 168 -1.43 -20.56 -7.02
N ALA A 169 -2.13 -21.63 -7.38
CA ALA A 169 -3.59 -21.57 -7.55
C ALA A 169 -4.34 -21.96 -6.27
N ASP A 170 -3.72 -22.71 -5.35
CA ASP A 170 -4.37 -23.17 -4.12
C ASP A 170 -4.01 -22.25 -2.93
N PRO A 171 -4.97 -21.57 -2.29
CA PRO A 171 -4.75 -20.85 -1.04
C PRO A 171 -4.07 -21.69 0.04
N ALA A 172 -4.42 -22.97 0.17
CA ALA A 172 -3.83 -23.86 1.16
C ALA A 172 -2.32 -24.06 0.96
N GLU A 173 -1.85 -24.02 -0.29
CA GLU A 173 -0.43 -24.10 -0.62
C GLU A 173 0.31 -22.81 -0.23
N ALA A 174 -0.30 -21.65 -0.49
CA ALA A 174 0.30 -20.36 -0.15
C ALA A 174 0.42 -20.16 1.37
N VAL A 175 -0.62 -20.49 2.14
CA VAL A 175 -0.68 -20.21 3.59
C VAL A 175 0.14 -21.18 4.43
N ARG A 176 0.53 -22.34 3.90
CA ARG A 176 1.31 -23.33 4.64
C ARG A 176 2.60 -22.71 5.19
N ASP A 177 2.82 -22.82 6.50
CA ASP A 177 3.97 -22.25 7.21
C ASP A 177 4.11 -20.72 7.03
N ALA A 178 3.03 -20.02 6.67
CA ALA A 178 3.05 -18.56 6.54
C ALA A 178 2.96 -17.90 7.92
N ASP A 179 3.80 -16.87 8.12
CA ASP A 179 3.79 -16.02 9.32
C ASP A 179 2.75 -14.90 9.20
N VAL A 180 2.40 -14.53 7.97
CA VAL A 180 1.44 -13.46 7.68
C VAL A 180 0.50 -13.89 6.57
N LEU A 181 -0.80 -13.78 6.81
CA LEU A 181 -1.84 -13.91 5.81
C LEU A 181 -2.34 -12.51 5.43
N TYR A 182 -2.41 -12.24 4.13
CA TYR A 182 -2.86 -10.96 3.60
C TYR A 182 -3.93 -11.18 2.54
N THR A 183 -5.03 -10.44 2.63
CA THR A 183 -6.00 -10.33 1.54
C THR A 183 -6.47 -8.89 1.35
N ASP A 184 -7.20 -8.66 0.26
CA ASP A 184 -7.81 -7.39 -0.09
C ASP A 184 -9.11 -7.67 -0.86
N ILE A 185 -9.91 -6.64 -1.04
CA ILE A 185 -11.17 -6.72 -1.78
C ILE A 185 -10.96 -7.37 -3.15
N TRP A 186 -11.79 -8.34 -3.47
CA TRP A 186 -11.74 -9.04 -4.76
C TRP A 186 -12.10 -8.16 -5.96
N VAL A 187 -12.91 -7.13 -5.71
CA VAL A 187 -13.40 -6.19 -6.71
C VAL A 187 -12.79 -4.82 -6.43
N SER A 188 -11.54 -4.70 -6.90
CA SER A 188 -10.76 -3.48 -6.82
C SER A 188 -11.39 -2.31 -7.58
N MET A 189 -10.91 -1.11 -7.29
CA MET A 189 -11.25 0.11 -8.00
C MET A 189 -11.07 -0.02 -9.52
N GLY A 190 -12.13 0.25 -10.28
CA GLY A 190 -12.12 0.18 -11.76
C GLY A 190 -12.65 -1.14 -12.32
N ASN A 191 -12.85 -2.15 -11.46
CA ASN A 191 -13.32 -3.48 -11.86
C ASN A 191 -14.80 -3.71 -11.53
N GLU A 192 -15.57 -2.66 -11.24
CA GLU A 192 -16.95 -2.78 -10.74
C GLU A 192 -17.87 -3.52 -11.73
N GLN A 193 -17.61 -3.41 -13.04
CA GLN A 193 -18.36 -4.11 -14.10
C GLN A 193 -18.12 -5.64 -14.08
N GLU A 194 -16.99 -6.10 -13.56
CA GLU A 194 -16.61 -7.52 -13.49
C GLU A 194 -17.02 -8.18 -12.16
N ARG A 195 -17.73 -7.45 -11.28
CA ARG A 195 -18.05 -7.90 -9.91
C ARG A 195 -18.53 -9.34 -9.84
N ALA A 196 -19.58 -9.67 -10.59
CA ALA A 196 -20.20 -11.00 -10.55
C ALA A 196 -19.28 -12.12 -11.05
N GLU A 197 -18.35 -11.82 -11.95
CA GLU A 197 -17.35 -12.77 -12.43
C GLU A 197 -16.25 -13.00 -11.38
N ARG A 198 -15.72 -11.90 -10.83
CA ARG A 198 -14.67 -11.94 -9.80
C ARG A 198 -15.12 -12.67 -8.54
N LEU A 199 -16.33 -12.39 -8.04
CA LEU A 199 -16.88 -13.11 -6.89
C LEU A 199 -16.98 -14.62 -7.12
N ARG A 200 -17.30 -15.05 -8.34
CA ARG A 200 -17.37 -16.49 -8.67
C ARG A 200 -15.98 -17.12 -8.72
N ALA A 201 -15.02 -16.44 -9.32
CA ALA A 201 -13.66 -16.95 -9.46
C ALA A 201 -12.88 -16.97 -8.14
N LEU A 202 -13.14 -16.00 -7.25
CA LEU A 202 -12.42 -15.81 -5.99
C LEU A 202 -13.12 -16.44 -4.78
N LYS A 203 -14.31 -17.05 -4.94
CA LYS A 203 -15.06 -17.70 -3.84
C LYS A 203 -14.23 -18.70 -3.00
N GLY A 204 -13.23 -19.34 -3.59
CA GLY A 204 -12.33 -20.27 -2.89
C GLY A 204 -11.15 -19.63 -2.15
N TYR A 205 -11.02 -18.31 -2.23
CA TYR A 205 -9.86 -17.51 -1.74
C TYR A 205 -10.24 -16.65 -0.53
N THR A 206 -11.27 -17.03 0.22
CA THR A 206 -11.63 -16.37 1.48
C THR A 206 -10.64 -16.76 2.56
N ILE A 207 -10.12 -15.78 3.29
CA ILE A 207 -9.43 -16.04 4.56
C ILE A 207 -10.49 -16.26 5.64
N ASP A 208 -10.73 -17.55 5.94
CA ASP A 208 -11.57 -18.03 7.03
C ASP A 208 -10.73 -18.72 8.12
N SER A 209 -11.33 -19.07 9.26
CA SER A 209 -10.61 -19.74 10.36
C SER A 209 -9.96 -21.07 9.94
N ARG A 210 -10.55 -21.77 8.96
CA ARG A 210 -10.04 -23.04 8.44
C ARG A 210 -8.77 -22.84 7.60
N LEU A 211 -8.71 -21.77 6.80
CA LEU A 211 -7.51 -21.43 6.04
C LEU A 211 -6.42 -20.90 6.97
N LEU A 212 -6.78 -20.03 7.92
CA LEU A 212 -5.84 -19.51 8.92
C LEU A 212 -5.20 -20.63 9.76
N ALA A 213 -5.96 -21.65 10.14
CA ALA A 213 -5.45 -22.80 10.89
C ALA A 213 -4.41 -23.67 10.13
N GLN A 214 -4.21 -23.43 8.83
CA GLN A 214 -3.17 -24.09 8.02
C GLN A 214 -1.87 -23.29 7.95
N ALA A 215 -1.87 -22.07 8.50
CA ALA A 215 -0.69 -21.23 8.64
C ALA A 215 0.12 -21.60 9.90
N SER A 216 1.19 -20.86 10.15
CA SER A 216 1.90 -20.95 11.43
C SER A 216 0.95 -20.65 12.61
N PRO A 217 1.08 -21.30 13.78
CA PRO A 217 0.16 -21.13 14.91
C PRO A 217 -0.02 -19.67 15.36
N ASP A 218 1.05 -18.87 15.27
CA ASP A 218 1.07 -17.46 15.65
C ASP A 218 0.98 -16.51 14.43
N ALA A 219 0.49 -17.00 13.30
CA ALA A 219 0.37 -16.20 12.08
C ALA A 219 -0.51 -14.97 12.29
N LEU A 220 -0.14 -13.84 11.70
CA LEU A 220 -0.91 -12.60 11.75
C LEU A 220 -1.75 -12.42 10.49
N VAL A 221 -2.88 -11.74 10.61
CA VAL A 221 -3.78 -11.44 9.49
C VAL A 221 -3.82 -9.94 9.22
N MET A 222 -3.60 -9.56 7.96
CA MET A 222 -3.58 -8.18 7.47
C MET A 222 -4.59 -7.96 6.35
N HIS A 223 -5.11 -6.73 6.26
CA HIS A 223 -6.07 -6.30 5.26
C HIS A 223 -6.04 -4.77 5.13
N CYS A 224 -5.81 -4.23 3.93
CA CYS A 224 -5.64 -2.77 3.74
C CYS A 224 -6.92 -1.93 3.84
N LEU A 225 -8.08 -2.59 3.94
CA LEU A 225 -9.43 -2.02 4.08
C LEU A 225 -9.92 -1.28 2.80
N PRO A 226 -11.24 -1.08 2.63
CA PRO A 226 -12.32 -1.60 3.48
C PRO A 226 -12.44 -3.12 3.31
N ALA A 227 -12.91 -3.83 4.33
CA ALA A 227 -13.18 -5.26 4.22
C ALA A 227 -14.67 -5.50 3.88
N HIS A 228 -14.95 -6.42 2.96
CA HIS A 228 -16.25 -7.03 2.72
C HIS A 228 -16.32 -8.37 3.45
N ARG A 229 -16.84 -8.32 4.69
CA ARG A 229 -16.99 -9.50 5.54
C ARG A 229 -17.86 -10.56 4.87
N GLY A 230 -17.36 -11.78 4.80
CA GLY A 230 -17.99 -12.91 4.11
C GLY A 230 -17.66 -13.01 2.61
N GLU A 231 -16.88 -12.06 2.07
CA GLU A 231 -16.24 -12.18 0.75
C GLU A 231 -14.76 -12.58 0.95
N GLU A 232 -13.80 -11.65 0.91
CA GLU A 232 -12.38 -11.97 1.00
C GLU A 232 -11.92 -12.44 2.39
N ILE A 233 -12.65 -12.05 3.43
CA ILE A 233 -12.31 -12.36 4.82
C ILE A 233 -13.58 -12.56 5.65
N THR A 234 -13.56 -13.50 6.59
CA THR A 234 -14.67 -13.69 7.53
C THR A 234 -14.61 -12.70 8.70
N ASP A 235 -15.77 -12.44 9.30
CA ASP A 235 -15.91 -11.56 10.47
C ASP A 235 -15.04 -12.02 11.64
N GLU A 236 -15.09 -13.32 11.94
CA GLU A 236 -14.32 -14.00 12.99
C GLU A 236 -12.80 -13.87 12.84
N VAL A 237 -12.28 -13.85 11.60
CA VAL A 237 -10.84 -13.66 11.37
C VAL A 237 -10.49 -12.19 11.48
N LEU A 238 -11.29 -11.29 10.89
CA LEU A 238 -11.02 -9.86 10.90
C LEU A 238 -11.06 -9.26 12.32
N GLU A 239 -11.96 -9.73 13.18
CA GLU A 239 -12.06 -9.35 14.60
C GLU A 239 -11.27 -10.29 15.53
N GLY A 240 -10.66 -11.33 14.97
CA GLY A 240 -9.97 -12.36 15.73
C GLY A 240 -8.66 -11.88 16.34
N PRO A 241 -8.10 -12.63 17.30
CA PRO A 241 -6.90 -12.24 18.03
C PRO A 241 -5.62 -12.18 17.17
N GLN A 242 -5.63 -12.84 16.01
CA GLN A 242 -4.51 -12.82 15.05
C GLN A 242 -4.59 -11.63 14.07
N SER A 243 -5.70 -10.88 14.08
CA SER A 243 -5.88 -9.72 13.23
C SER A 243 -5.09 -8.51 13.76
N ILE A 244 -4.35 -7.87 12.86
CA ILE A 244 -3.60 -6.63 13.16
C ILE A 244 -4.04 -5.47 12.24
N VAL A 245 -5.23 -5.57 11.66
CA VAL A 245 -5.73 -4.64 10.62
C VAL A 245 -5.90 -3.20 11.11
N TRP A 246 -6.14 -3.01 12.41
CA TRP A 246 -6.33 -1.67 12.99
C TRP A 246 -4.98 -0.98 13.24
N ASP A 247 -4.00 -1.69 13.78
CA ASP A 247 -2.63 -1.16 13.92
C ASP A 247 -2.02 -0.88 12.53
N GLN A 248 -2.27 -1.78 11.58
CA GLN A 248 -1.93 -1.57 10.16
C GLN A 248 -2.55 -0.28 9.61
N ALA A 249 -3.81 0.00 9.94
CA ALA A 249 -4.50 1.21 9.50
C ALA A 249 -3.94 2.47 10.18
N GLU A 250 -3.59 2.41 11.47
CA GLU A 250 -2.93 3.50 12.20
C GLU A 250 -1.53 3.80 11.63
N ASN A 251 -0.74 2.76 11.38
CA ASN A 251 0.62 2.85 10.86
C ASN A 251 0.72 3.51 9.49
N ARG A 252 -0.39 3.65 8.77
CA ARG A 252 -0.47 4.54 7.58
C ARG A 252 -0.06 5.96 7.91
N LEU A 253 -0.54 6.51 9.04
CA LEU A 253 -0.18 7.86 9.49
C LEU A 253 1.34 7.96 9.70
N HIS A 254 1.92 7.03 10.45
CA HIS A 254 3.31 7.07 10.85
C HIS A 254 4.28 6.83 9.68
N ALA A 255 4.01 5.81 8.86
CA ALA A 255 4.81 5.53 7.67
C ALA A 255 4.79 6.70 6.67
N GLN A 256 3.63 7.34 6.48
CA GLN A 256 3.52 8.50 5.59
C GLN A 256 4.21 9.73 6.17
N LYS A 257 4.19 9.95 7.49
CA LYS A 257 4.97 11.02 8.14
C LYS A 257 6.47 10.84 7.86
N ALA A 258 6.99 9.63 8.05
CA ALA A 258 8.39 9.33 7.76
C ALA A 258 8.74 9.56 6.28
N LEU A 259 7.87 9.12 5.36
CA LEU A 259 8.02 9.35 3.92
C LEU A 259 8.08 10.84 3.58
N LEU A 260 7.15 11.65 4.11
CA LEU A 260 7.12 13.10 3.87
C LEU A 260 8.37 13.79 4.41
N VAL A 261 8.82 13.47 5.62
CA VAL A 261 10.08 14.00 6.17
C VAL A 261 11.25 13.63 5.27
N ARG A 262 11.35 12.36 4.85
CA ARG A 262 12.43 11.87 3.99
C ARG A 262 12.50 12.61 2.65
N LEU A 263 11.35 12.90 2.04
CA LEU A 263 11.25 13.52 0.72
C LEU A 263 11.41 15.04 0.77
N VAL A 264 10.81 15.71 1.78
CA VAL A 264 10.73 17.18 1.83
C VAL A 264 11.90 17.80 2.61
N ALA A 265 12.35 17.16 3.69
CA ALA A 265 13.45 17.68 4.51
C ALA A 265 14.84 17.16 4.08
N GLY A 266 14.92 16.27 3.08
CA GLY A 266 16.17 15.70 2.59
C GLY A 266 16.71 14.50 3.39
N GLY A 267 16.01 14.08 4.44
CA GLY A 267 16.36 12.92 5.29
C GLY A 267 16.23 13.23 6.79
N MET A 268 15.88 12.22 7.58
CA MET A 268 16.13 12.27 9.02
C MET A 268 17.64 12.23 9.19
N GLN A 269 18.25 13.31 9.69
CA GLN A 269 19.58 13.18 10.30
C GLN A 269 19.42 12.11 11.38
N ALA A 270 20.21 11.03 11.28
CA ALA A 270 20.27 10.04 12.35
C ALA A 270 20.48 10.81 13.65
N ALA A 271 19.62 10.58 14.64
CA ALA A 271 19.83 11.14 15.96
C ALA A 271 21.25 10.74 16.37
N GLU A 272 22.14 11.73 16.48
CA GLU A 272 23.40 11.53 17.17
C GLU A 272 22.99 11.08 18.57
N CYS A 273 23.20 9.79 18.86
CA CYS A 273 23.26 9.34 20.23
C CYS A 273 24.42 10.12 20.86
N GLU A 274 24.11 11.23 21.53
CA GLU A 274 24.98 11.79 22.56
C GLU A 274 25.08 10.73 23.67
N GLY A 275 25.93 9.75 23.42
CA GLY A 275 26.38 8.78 24.38
C GLY A 275 27.26 9.51 25.38
N GLY A 276 26.70 9.77 26.55
CA GLY A 276 27.45 10.14 27.73
C GLY A 276 28.52 9.11 28.09
N GLU A 277 29.59 9.65 28.66
CA GLU A 277 30.53 9.04 29.62
C GLU A 277 31.13 7.66 29.27
N ARG A 278 32.40 7.70 28.86
CA ARG A 278 33.46 6.91 29.51
C ARG A 278 34.82 7.59 29.37
#